data_AF-A0A3A0AU76-F1
#
_entry.id   AF-A0A3A0AU76-F1
#
_cell.length_a   1.000
_cell.length_b   1.000
_cell.length_c   1.000
_cell.angle_alpha   90.00
_cell.angle_beta   90.00
_cell.angle_gamma   90.00
#
_symmetry.space_group_name_H-M   'P 1'
#
loop_
_entity.id
_entity.type
_entity.pdbx_description
1 polymer ?
#
loop_
_entity_poly.entity_id
_entity_poly.type
_entity_poly.pdbx_seq_one_letter_code
_entity_poly.pdbx_strand_id
1 'polypeptide(L)'
;MASTTTRNAKASSSGSGAVPQVLATPTDLDPSDVEAVTNAVNPLIADTIALYLKTKNFHWHLAGRHFRDYHVLFDEQAADILAPLDELAERVRKLGGTTLRSVGHVSRLQTIADDDDAYVPAREMVERLLADN
;
A
#
# COMPACT_ATOMS: atom_id res chain seq x y z
N MET A 1 -18.07 -1.77 -50.75
CA MET A 1 -17.89 -0.80 -49.67
C MET A 1 -16.78 -1.30 -48.76
N ALA A 2 -15.59 -0.74 -48.91
CA ALA A 2 -14.45 -1.05 -48.07
C ALA A 2 -14.57 -0.27 -46.75
N SER A 3 -14.36 -0.94 -45.61
CA SER A 3 -13.66 -0.33 -44.49
C SER A 3 -13.24 -1.40 -43.49
N THR A 4 -12.00 -1.83 -43.66
CA THR A 4 -11.20 -2.56 -42.67
C THR A 4 -11.02 -1.68 -41.44
N THR A 5 -11.58 -2.05 -40.30
CA THR A 5 -11.24 -1.42 -39.01
C THR A 5 -10.22 -2.30 -38.28
N THR A 6 -8.95 -2.04 -38.57
CA THR A 6 -7.82 -2.48 -37.73
C THR A 6 -7.88 -1.70 -36.43
N ARG A 7 -8.29 -2.34 -35.33
CA ARG A 7 -8.07 -1.78 -33.98
C ARG A 7 -6.67 -2.14 -33.52
N ASN A 8 -5.73 -1.21 -33.76
CA ASN A 8 -4.41 -1.24 -33.14
C ASN A 8 -4.51 -0.46 -31.81
N ALA A 9 -4.83 -1.15 -30.71
CA ALA A 9 -4.73 -0.57 -29.38
C ALA A 9 -3.37 -0.95 -28.78
N LYS A 10 -2.46 0.01 -28.90
CA LYS A 10 -1.13 0.13 -28.32
C LYS A 10 -1.03 -0.52 -26.93
N ALA A 11 -0.09 -1.44 -26.76
CA ALA A 11 0.38 -1.90 -25.47
C ALA A 11 0.75 -0.67 -24.61
N SER A 12 0.18 -0.58 -23.41
CA SER A 12 0.49 0.49 -22.46
C SER A 12 1.86 0.26 -21.85
N SER A 13 2.90 0.75 -22.52
CA SER A 13 4.13 1.13 -21.85
C SER A 13 3.97 2.54 -21.28
N SER A 14 3.85 2.63 -19.96
CA SER A 14 4.11 3.87 -19.22
C SER A 14 4.97 3.43 -18.04
N GLY A 15 6.29 3.37 -18.15
CA GLY A 15 7.17 4.48 -18.47
C GLY A 15 7.73 4.94 -17.13
N SER A 16 9.02 4.68 -16.88
CA SER A 16 9.78 5.31 -15.80
C SER A 16 9.71 6.82 -16.04
N GLY A 17 8.66 7.42 -15.48
CA GLY A 17 8.28 8.78 -15.74
C GLY A 17 9.06 9.65 -14.80
N ALA A 18 10.07 10.34 -15.33
CA ALA A 18 10.78 11.36 -14.61
C ALA A 18 9.79 12.23 -13.80
N VAL A 19 10.11 12.46 -12.53
CA VAL A 19 9.23 13.20 -11.61
C VAL A 19 8.87 14.55 -12.25
N PRO A 20 7.57 14.93 -12.30
CA PRO A 20 7.17 16.22 -12.85
C PRO A 20 7.98 17.34 -12.21
N GLN A 21 8.53 18.28 -12.99
CA GLN A 21 9.44 19.31 -12.45
C GLN A 21 8.83 20.11 -11.30
N VAL A 22 7.52 20.37 -11.32
CA VAL A 22 6.81 21.05 -10.24
C VAL A 22 6.84 20.29 -8.90
N LEU A 23 7.08 18.98 -8.95
CA LEU A 23 7.22 18.10 -7.78
C LEU A 23 8.68 17.75 -7.47
N ALA A 24 9.64 18.24 -8.24
CA ALA A 24 11.05 17.94 -8.01
C ALA A 24 11.52 18.55 -6.68
N THR A 25 12.28 17.77 -5.91
CA THR A 25 12.88 18.21 -4.65
C THR A 25 14.40 18.04 -4.76
N PRO A 26 15.21 19.01 -4.28
CA PRO A 26 16.66 18.89 -4.31
C PRO A 26 17.14 17.67 -3.52
N THR A 27 18.10 16.94 -4.07
CA THR A 27 18.72 15.76 -3.45
C THR A 27 20.17 15.67 -3.92
N ASP A 28 21.03 15.07 -3.11
CA ASP A 28 22.42 14.74 -3.42
C ASP A 28 22.58 13.33 -4.01
N LEU A 29 21.49 12.57 -4.12
CA LEU A 29 21.47 11.25 -4.76
C LEU A 29 21.38 11.34 -6.28
N ASP A 30 22.03 10.39 -6.96
CA ASP A 30 21.86 10.20 -8.39
C ASP A 30 20.43 9.75 -8.72
N PRO A 31 19.88 10.09 -9.91
CA PRO A 31 18.52 9.74 -10.28
C PRO A 31 18.21 8.23 -10.19
N SER A 32 19.18 7.36 -10.49
CA SER A 32 19.03 5.91 -10.36
C SER A 32 18.89 5.45 -8.91
N ASP A 33 19.56 6.13 -7.97
CA ASP A 33 19.50 5.79 -6.56
C ASP A 33 18.16 6.25 -5.96
N VAL A 34 17.66 7.41 -6.41
CA VAL A 34 16.30 7.88 -6.07
C VAL A 34 15.24 6.89 -6.57
N GLU A 35 15.39 6.40 -7.80
CA GLU A 35 14.51 5.38 -8.37
C GLU A 35 14.58 4.06 -7.59
N ALA A 36 15.78 3.60 -7.23
CA ALA A 36 15.95 2.38 -6.43
C ALA A 36 15.27 2.48 -5.06
N VAL A 37 15.46 3.60 -4.35
CA VAL A 37 14.80 3.83 -3.06
C VAL A 37 13.28 3.93 -3.23
N THR A 38 12.81 4.67 -4.24
CA THR A 38 11.37 4.82 -4.51
C THR A 38 10.71 3.47 -4.79
N ASN A 39 11.36 2.62 -5.60
CA ASN A 39 10.86 1.29 -5.95
C ASN A 39 10.89 0.31 -4.78
N ALA A 40 11.80 0.50 -3.82
CA ALA A 40 11.85 -0.30 -2.60
C ALA A 40 10.82 0.14 -1.56
N VAL A 41 10.63 1.45 -1.39
CA VAL A 41 9.81 2.02 -0.30
C VAL A 41 8.33 2.09 -0.65
N ASN A 42 7.96 2.39 -1.91
CA ASN A 42 6.53 2.49 -2.28
C ASN A 42 5.72 1.20 -2.05
N PRO A 43 6.25 -0.02 -2.34
CA PRO A 43 5.57 -1.27 -1.96
C PRO A 43 5.39 -1.41 -0.45
N LEU A 44 6.38 -1.03 0.36
CA LEU A 44 6.26 -1.05 1.82
C LEU A 44 5.15 -0.12 2.32
N ILE A 45 5.07 1.10 1.79
CA ILE A 45 3.98 2.03 2.11
C ILE A 45 2.63 1.43 1.70
N ALA A 46 2.56 0.70 0.58
CA ALA A 46 1.33 0.07 0.11
C ALA A 46 0.91 -1.06 1.07
N ASP A 47 1.86 -1.90 1.48
CA ASP A 47 1.64 -2.96 2.46
C ASP A 47 1.25 -2.42 3.83
N THR A 48 1.83 -1.31 4.29
CA THR A 48 1.41 -0.63 5.52
C THR A 48 -0.06 -0.22 5.46
N ILE A 49 -0.52 0.33 4.34
CA ILE A 49 -1.94 0.73 4.16
C ILE A 49 -2.85 -0.49 4.13
N ALA A 50 -2.46 -1.54 3.41
CA ALA A 50 -3.20 -2.79 3.30
C ALA A 50 -3.34 -3.49 4.66
N LEU A 51 -2.22 -3.64 5.37
CA LEU A 51 -2.17 -4.26 6.69
C LEU A 51 -2.95 -3.45 7.73
N TYR A 52 -2.86 -2.11 7.69
CA TYR A 52 -3.70 -1.24 8.52
C TYR A 52 -5.19 -1.52 8.29
N LEU A 53 -5.63 -1.55 7.03
CA LEU A 53 -7.03 -1.78 6.70
C LEU A 53 -7.49 -3.18 7.10
N LYS A 54 -6.67 -4.22 6.89
CA LYS A 54 -6.94 -5.59 7.33
C LYS A 54 -7.04 -5.71 8.84
N THR A 55 -6.16 -5.02 9.57
CA THR A 55 -6.21 -4.98 11.04
C THR A 55 -7.49 -4.29 11.53
N LYS A 56 -7.88 -3.16 10.89
CA LYS A 56 -9.14 -2.48 11.20
C LYS A 56 -10.37 -3.29 10.82
N ASN A 57 -10.32 -4.06 9.73
CA ASN A 57 -11.36 -5.01 9.36
C ASN A 57 -11.61 -6.01 10.52
N PHE A 58 -10.55 -6.62 11.05
CA PHE A 58 -10.67 -7.54 12.19
C PHE A 58 -11.14 -6.84 13.47
N HIS A 59 -10.68 -5.62 13.74
CA HIS A 59 -11.20 -4.80 14.85
C HIS A 59 -12.72 -4.54 14.74
N TRP A 60 -13.23 -4.21 13.56
CA TRP A 60 -14.65 -3.91 13.36
C TRP A 60 -15.56 -5.14 13.42
N HIS A 61 -15.09 -6.27 12.88
CA HIS A 61 -15.91 -7.48 12.71
C HIS A 61 -15.63 -8.57 13.77
N LEU A 62 -14.81 -8.30 14.77
CA LEU A 62 -14.59 -9.19 15.90
C LEU A 62 -15.88 -9.40 16.71
N ALA A 63 -16.14 -10.65 17.10
CA ALA A 63 -17.25 -11.02 17.98
C ALA A 63 -16.86 -12.15 18.95
N GLY A 64 -17.67 -12.33 20.00
CA GLY A 64 -17.54 -13.42 20.97
C GLY A 64 -16.79 -13.06 22.25
N ARG A 65 -16.39 -14.08 23.02
CA ARG A 65 -15.86 -13.92 24.40
C ARG A 65 -14.59 -13.07 24.51
N HIS A 66 -13.83 -12.96 23.42
CA HIS A 66 -12.57 -12.21 23.35
C HIS A 66 -12.75 -10.78 22.85
N PHE A 67 -14.00 -10.34 22.63
CA PHE A 67 -14.32 -9.08 21.96
C PHE A 67 -13.50 -7.91 22.50
N ARG A 68 -13.59 -7.63 23.80
CA ARG A 68 -12.96 -6.43 24.37
C ARG A 68 -11.44 -6.44 24.21
N ASP A 69 -10.80 -7.56 24.55
CA ASP A 69 -9.34 -7.63 24.61
C ASP A 69 -8.73 -7.54 23.21
N TYR A 70 -9.29 -8.28 22.23
CA TYR A 70 -8.76 -8.26 20.87
C TYR A 70 -9.19 -7.00 20.11
N HIS A 71 -10.36 -6.42 20.41
CA HIS A 71 -10.77 -5.16 19.79
C HIS A 71 -9.81 -4.02 20.13
N VAL A 72 -9.38 -3.92 21.39
CA VAL A 72 -8.36 -2.96 21.82
C VAL A 72 -7.01 -3.29 21.20
N LEU A 73 -6.58 -4.56 21.25
CA LEU A 73 -5.32 -5.01 20.66
C LEU A 73 -5.20 -4.64 19.17
N PHE A 74 -6.23 -4.92 18.37
CA PHE A 74 -6.21 -4.60 16.94
C PHE A 74 -6.23 -3.09 16.68
N ASP A 75 -6.83 -2.28 17.55
CA ASP A 75 -6.79 -0.82 17.40
C ASP A 75 -5.41 -0.24 17.74
N GLU A 76 -4.79 -0.74 18.80
CA GLU A 76 -3.41 -0.40 19.18
C GLU A 76 -2.44 -0.78 18.06
N GLN A 77 -2.53 -2.01 17.54
CA GLN A 77 -1.71 -2.46 16.42
C GLN A 77 -1.95 -1.61 15.16
N ALA A 78 -3.20 -1.28 14.84
CA ALA A 78 -3.50 -0.43 13.68
C ALA A 78 -2.89 0.97 13.82
N ALA A 79 -2.90 1.54 15.03
CA ALA A 79 -2.26 2.82 15.30
C ALA A 79 -0.73 2.75 15.10
N ASP A 80 -0.09 1.69 15.60
CA ASP A 80 1.36 1.48 15.45
C ASP A 80 1.76 1.25 13.97
N ILE A 81 0.95 0.52 13.20
CA ILE A 81 1.15 0.33 11.75
C ILE A 81 1.04 1.66 11.00
N LEU A 82 0.05 2.50 11.35
CA LEU A 82 -0.21 3.74 10.63
C LEU A 82 0.80 4.85 10.96
N ALA A 83 1.36 4.86 12.17
CA ALA A 83 2.28 5.89 12.67
C ALA A 83 3.45 6.21 11.71
N PRO A 84 4.21 5.23 11.15
CA PRO A 84 5.34 5.51 10.26
C PRO A 84 4.95 5.87 8.82
N LEU A 85 3.66 5.77 8.44
CA LEU A 85 3.24 5.86 7.04
C LEU A 85 3.64 7.20 6.40
N ASP A 86 3.38 8.30 7.12
CA ASP A 86 3.68 9.65 6.64
C ASP A 86 5.19 9.87 6.52
N GLU A 87 5.97 9.48 7.53
CA GLU A 87 7.42 9.62 7.52
C GLU A 87 8.07 8.89 6.33
N LEU A 88 7.61 7.67 6.01
CA LEU A 88 8.08 6.91 4.85
C LEU A 88 7.72 7.61 3.53
N ALA A 89 6.47 8.07 3.40
CA ALA A 89 5.99 8.75 2.20
C ALA A 89 6.72 10.09 1.97
N GLU A 90 6.90 10.88 3.03
CA GLU A 90 7.65 12.13 3.00
C GLU A 90 9.14 11.88 2.75
N ARG A 91 9.71 10.77 3.24
CA ARG A 91 11.10 10.41 2.95
C ARG A 91 11.33 10.19 1.47
N VAL A 92 10.44 9.45 0.79
CA VAL A 92 10.49 9.25 -0.67
C VAL A 92 10.44 10.61 -1.39
N ARG A 93 9.54 11.49 -0.96
CA ARG A 93 9.40 12.84 -1.54
C ARG A 93 10.65 13.70 -1.32
N LYS A 94 11.22 13.67 -0.12
CA LYS A 94 12.41 14.44 0.25
C LYS A 94 13.65 14.01 -0.52
N LEU A 95 13.75 12.75 -0.91
CA LEU A 95 14.82 12.23 -1.77
C LEU A 95 14.61 12.53 -3.26
N GLY A 96 13.51 13.19 -3.64
CA GLY A 96 13.21 13.56 -5.03
C GLY A 96 12.30 12.57 -5.76
N GLY A 97 11.87 11.48 -5.13
CA GLY A 97 10.94 10.51 -5.69
C GLY A 97 9.47 10.94 -5.56
N THR A 98 8.55 10.11 -6.04
CA THR A 98 7.11 10.27 -5.79
C THR A 98 6.51 9.02 -5.17
N THR A 99 5.54 9.21 -4.29
CA THR A 99 4.87 8.14 -3.55
C THR A 99 3.50 7.78 -4.14
N LEU A 100 2.78 6.90 -3.45
CA LEU A 100 1.44 6.39 -3.76
C LEU A 100 0.44 7.52 -4.04
N ARG A 101 -0.60 7.20 -4.81
CA ARG A 101 -1.53 8.21 -5.36
C ARG A 101 -3.00 7.95 -5.07
N SER A 102 -3.38 6.69 -4.91
CA SER A 102 -4.77 6.27 -4.76
C SER A 102 -4.83 4.82 -4.30
N VAL A 103 -6.03 4.38 -3.89
CA VAL A 103 -6.31 2.98 -3.54
C VAL A 103 -5.92 2.02 -4.67
N GLY A 104 -6.23 2.34 -5.93
CA GLY A 104 -5.81 1.50 -7.05
C GLY A 104 -4.28 1.44 -7.23
N HIS A 105 -3.54 2.48 -6.80
CA HIS A 105 -2.08 2.43 -6.80
C HIS A 105 -1.54 1.53 -5.67
N VAL A 106 -2.14 1.63 -4.48
CA VAL A 106 -1.86 0.72 -3.35
C VAL A 106 -2.07 -0.73 -3.78
N SER A 107 -3.25 -1.06 -4.33
CA SER A 107 -3.61 -2.42 -4.77
C SER A 107 -2.66 -3.02 -5.82
N ARG A 108 -2.02 -2.19 -6.66
CA ARG A 108 -1.04 -2.69 -7.65
C ARG A 108 0.34 -2.98 -7.05
N LEU A 109 0.66 -2.40 -5.90
CA LEU A 109 1.99 -2.47 -5.28
C LEU A 109 2.01 -3.30 -4.00
N GLN A 110 0.87 -3.43 -3.31
CA GLN A 110 0.75 -4.26 -2.13
C GLN A 110 1.00 -5.73 -2.46
N THR A 111 1.63 -6.41 -1.52
CA THR A 111 1.80 -7.86 -1.45
C THR A 111 0.86 -8.48 -0.43
N ILE A 112 0.40 -7.71 0.57
CA ILE A 112 -0.62 -8.14 1.53
C ILE A 112 -1.96 -8.33 0.80
N ALA A 113 -2.54 -9.51 0.95
CA ALA A 113 -3.83 -9.84 0.37
C ALA A 113 -4.98 -9.25 1.20
N ASP A 114 -5.99 -8.75 0.50
CA ASP A 114 -7.24 -8.33 1.10
C ASP A 114 -7.93 -9.51 1.80
N ASP A 115 -8.74 -9.21 2.81
CA ASP A 115 -9.51 -10.20 3.57
C ASP A 115 -10.98 -9.82 3.54
N ASP A 116 -11.71 -10.41 2.59
CA ASP A 116 -13.13 -10.16 2.34
C ASP A 116 -14.04 -11.26 2.91
N ASP A 117 -13.50 -12.15 3.74
CA ASP A 117 -14.28 -13.24 4.32
C ASP A 117 -15.39 -12.67 5.22
N ALA A 118 -16.62 -13.13 5.01
CA ALA A 118 -17.79 -12.64 5.74
C ALA A 118 -17.71 -12.85 7.27
N TYR A 119 -16.89 -13.81 7.72
CA TYR A 119 -16.63 -14.07 9.12
C TYR A 119 -15.29 -14.79 9.31
N VAL A 120 -14.47 -14.26 10.22
CA VAL A 120 -13.19 -14.86 10.64
C VAL A 120 -13.21 -15.06 12.16
N PRO A 121 -12.97 -16.28 12.68
CA PRO A 121 -12.86 -16.51 14.12
C PRO A 121 -11.71 -15.70 14.74
N ALA A 122 -11.90 -15.21 15.97
CA ALA A 122 -10.95 -14.35 16.67
C ALA A 122 -9.49 -14.86 16.70
N ARG A 123 -9.29 -16.18 16.84
CA ARG A 123 -7.95 -16.79 16.81
C ARG A 123 -7.32 -16.73 15.41
N GLU A 124 -8.14 -16.98 14.39
CA GLU A 124 -7.69 -17.00 13.00
C GLU A 124 -7.35 -15.58 12.53
N MET A 125 -8.05 -14.54 13.00
CA MET A 125 -7.67 -13.15 12.77
C MET A 125 -6.20 -12.88 13.16
N VAL A 126 -5.79 -13.36 14.34
CA VAL A 126 -4.40 -13.22 14.82
C VAL A 126 -3.44 -14.05 13.97
N GLU A 127 -3.80 -15.28 13.61
CA GLU A 127 -2.96 -16.15 12.77
C GLU A 127 -2.75 -15.57 11.36
N ARG A 128 -3.79 -14.92 10.79
CA ARG A 128 -3.71 -14.24 9.50
C ARG A 128 -2.81 -13.02 9.56
N LEU A 129 -2.97 -12.14 10.56
CA LEU A 129 -2.06 -10.99 10.75
C LEU A 129 -0.62 -11.42 11.02
N LEU A 130 -0.43 -12.54 11.73
CA LEU A 130 0.91 -13.09 11.98
C LEU A 130 1.56 -13.61 10.68
N ALA A 131 0.79 -14.15 9.74
CA ALA A 131 1.31 -14.62 8.46
C ALA A 131 1.67 -13.48 7.49
N ASP A 132 1.14 -12.28 7.72
CA ASP A 132 1.43 -11.06 6.94
C ASP A 132 2.69 -10.32 7.42
N ASN A 133 3.32 -10.76 8.51
CA ASN A 133 4.50 -10.13 9.14
C ASN A 133 5.80 -10.92 8.88
#